data_AF-A0A1J5P5W7-F1
#
_entry.id   AF-A0A1J5P5W7-F1
#
_cell.length_a   1.000
_cell.length_b   1.000
_cell.length_c   1.000
_cell.angle_alpha   90.00
_cell.angle_beta   90.00
_cell.angle_gamma   90.00
#
_symmetry.space_group_name_H-M   'P 1'
#
loop_
_entity.id
_entity.type
_entity.pdbx_description
1 polymer ?
#
loop_
_entity_poly.entity_id
_entity_poly.type
_entity_poly.pdbx_seq_one_letter_code
_entity_poly.pdbx_strand_id
1 'polypeptide(L)' 'MTESSQGLALVSTIISRAHALELKVVAEGVETDEQQRLLRLLRCDEMQGYLFSKPVPAGIFETQFLAPLHAIV' A
#
# COMPACT_ATOMS: atom_id res chain seq x y z
N MET A 1 -2.62 8.46 -9.39
CA MET A 1 -1.37 8.83 -8.66
C MET A 1 -0.11 8.59 -9.50
N THR A 2 0.04 7.44 -10.15
CA THR A 2 1.26 7.07 -10.90
C THR A 2 1.12 7.15 -12.43
N GLU A 3 0.01 7.70 -12.93
CA GLU A 3 -0.32 7.70 -14.36
C GLU A 3 0.36 8.83 -15.15
N SER A 4 0.94 9.82 -14.46
CA SER A 4 1.68 10.91 -15.08
C SER A 4 3.11 11.00 -14.54
N SER A 5 4.03 11.49 -15.37
CA SER A 5 5.44 11.68 -15.00
C SER A 5 5.61 12.66 -13.82
N GLN A 6 4.77 13.70 -13.78
CA GLN A 6 4.74 14.68 -12.69
C GLN A 6 4.24 14.06 -11.38
N GLY A 7 3.19 13.25 -11.45
CA GLY A 7 2.67 12.51 -10.29
C GLY A 7 3.73 11.55 -9.74
N LEU A 8 4.41 10.81 -10.61
CA LEU A 8 5.46 9.89 -10.21
C LEU A 8 6.67 10.61 -9.56
N ALA A 9 7.07 11.77 -10.12
CA ALA A 9 8.15 12.59 -9.54
C ALA A 9 7.78 13.12 -8.14
N LEU A 10 6.53 13.55 -7.95
CA LEU A 10 6.03 13.99 -6.65
C LEU A 10 6.06 12.84 -5.63
N VAL A 11 5.51 11.67 -6.00
CA VAL A 11 5.50 10.47 -5.12
C VAL A 11 6.91 10.06 -4.71
N SER A 12 7.85 10.01 -5.67
CA SER A 12 9.26 9.71 -5.41
C SER A 12 9.90 10.72 -4.44
N THR A 13 9.59 12.01 -4.62
CA THR A 13 10.08 13.08 -3.74
C THR A 13 9.51 12.95 -2.33
N ILE A 14 8.22 12.62 -2.19
CA ILE A 14 7.59 12.43 -0.87
C ILE A 14 8.22 11.24 -0.15
N ILE A 15 8.35 10.09 -0.82
CA ILE A 15 8.91 8.86 -0.23
C ILE A 15 10.35 9.11 0.23
N SER A 16 11.20 9.65 -0.65
CA SER A 16 12.60 9.93 -0.30
C SER A 16 12.74 10.93 0.86
N ARG A 17 11.89 11.96 0.93
CA ARG A 17 11.90 12.92 2.04
C ARG A 17 11.42 12.30 3.35
N ALA A 18 10.41 11.44 3.33
CA ALA A 18 9.94 10.73 4.51
C ALA A 18 11.02 9.78 5.06
N HIS A 19 11.68 9.02 4.18
CA HIS A 19 12.79 8.14 4.58
C HIS A 19 14.00 8.91 5.13
N ALA A 20 14.31 10.09 4.59
CA ALA A 20 15.35 10.96 5.15
C ALA A 20 15.03 11.47 6.56
N LEU A 21 13.75 11.44 6.97
CA LEU A 21 13.27 11.76 8.30
C LEU A 21 13.01 10.51 9.15
N GLU A 22 13.44 9.33 8.69
CA GLU A 22 13.21 8.04 9.33
C GLU A 22 11.72 7.71 9.55
N LEU A 23 10.84 8.24 8.68
CA LEU A 23 9.41 7.98 8.69
C LEU A 23 9.05 6.85 7.73
N LYS A 24 8.06 6.04 8.11
CA LYS A 24 7.39 5.09 7.22
C LYS A 24 6.34 5.78 6.36
N VAL A 25 6.14 5.28 5.14
CA VAL A 25 5.16 5.79 4.19
C VAL A 25 4.13 4.72 3.85
N VAL A 26 2.85 5.08 3.99
CA VAL A 26 1.71 4.30 3.48
C VAL A 26 1.19 4.98 2.23
N ALA A 27 1.16 4.27 1.11
CA ALA A 27 0.47 4.72 -0.10
C ALA A 27 -0.99 4.27 -0.08
N GLU A 28 -1.91 5.22 0.03
CA GLU A 28 -3.36 4.96 0.00
C GLU A 28 -3.93 5.05 -1.42
N GLY A 29 -5.04 4.35 -1.65
CA GLY A 29 -5.74 4.35 -2.95
C GLY A 29 -5.06 3.50 -4.04
N VAL A 30 -4.38 2.42 -3.67
CA VAL A 30 -3.80 1.46 -4.64
C VAL A 30 -4.88 0.53 -5.17
N GLU A 31 -5.19 0.65 -6.46
CA GLU A 31 -6.28 -0.06 -7.14
C GLU A 31 -5.79 -1.02 -8.23
N THR A 32 -4.57 -0.85 -8.73
CA THR A 32 -4.02 -1.66 -9.83
C THR A 32 -2.65 -2.25 -9.53
N ASP A 33 -2.34 -3.41 -10.13
CA ASP A 33 -1.02 -4.05 -10.03
C ASP A 33 0.13 -3.14 -10.49
N GLU A 34 -0.13 -2.27 -11.47
CA GLU A 34 0.87 -1.35 -11.98
C GLU A 34 1.21 -0.26 -10.96
N GLN A 35 0.20 0.29 -10.26
CA GLN A 35 0.44 1.21 -9.14
C GLN A 35 1.26 0.53 -8.04
N GLN A 36 0.91 -0.71 -7.65
CA GLN A 36 1.66 -1.48 -6.65
C GLN A 36 3.11 -1.70 -7.09
N ARG A 37 3.35 -2.09 -8.35
CA ARG A 37 4.68 -2.33 -8.90
C ARG A 37 5.54 -1.07 -8.83
N LEU A 38 5.01 0.07 -9.26
CA LEU A 38 5.72 1.35 -9.23
C LEU A 38 6.03 1.79 -7.79
N LEU A 39 5.07 1.66 -6.87
CA LEU A 39 5.29 2.00 -5.45
C LEU A 39 6.34 1.10 -4.79
N ARG A 40 6.40 -0.20 -5.15
CA ARG A 40 7.45 -1.11 -4.69
C ARG A 40 8.83 -0.71 -5.21
N LEU A 41 8.93 -0.31 -6.48
CA LEU A 41 10.19 0.19 -7.06
C LEU A 41 10.68 1.47 -6.38
N LEU A 42 9.75 2.33 -5.97
CA LEU A 42 10.04 3.52 -5.17
C LEU A 42 10.30 3.24 -3.68
N ARG A 43 10.28 1.96 -3.26
CA ARG A 43 10.50 1.51 -1.88
C ARG A 43 9.47 2.05 -0.88
N CYS A 44 8.22 2.29 -1.30
CA CYS A 44 7.14 2.59 -0.37
C CYS A 44 6.96 1.43 0.63
N ASP A 45 6.80 1.75 1.91
CA ASP A 45 6.83 0.76 3.01
C ASP A 45 5.55 -0.07 3.07
N GLU A 46 4.41 0.61 2.96
CA GLU A 46 3.09 0.02 3.16
C GLU A 46 2.10 0.55 2.10
N MET A 47 1.06 -0.23 1.81
CA MET A 47 0.10 0.10 0.75
C MET A 47 -1.31 -0.27 1.19
N GLN A 48 -2.26 0.62 0.89
CA GLN A 48 -3.68 0.42 1.15
C GLN A 48 -4.50 0.77 -0.09
N GLY A 49 -5.49 -0.06 -0.41
CA GLY A 49 -6.44 0.24 -1.46
C GLY A 49 -7.19 -0.99 -1.95
N TYR A 50 -8.08 -0.78 -2.92
CA TYR A 50 -8.99 -1.81 -3.42
C TYR A 50 -8.31 -2.95 -4.16
N LEU A 51 -7.04 -2.79 -4.55
CA LEU A 51 -6.22 -3.90 -5.03
C LEU A 51 -6.08 -4.99 -3.96
N PHE A 52 -6.01 -4.60 -2.68
CA PHE A 52 -5.83 -5.53 -1.56
C PHE A 52 -7.17 -5.94 -0.96
N SER A 53 -8.00 -4.96 -0.60
CA SER A 53 -9.32 -5.18 -0.05
C SER A 53 -10.16 -3.90 -0.11
N LYS A 54 -11.47 -4.06 -0.25
CA LYS A 54 -12.42 -2.97 0.02
C LYS A 54 -12.63 -2.84 1.54
N PRO A 55 -13.13 -1.71 2.05
CA PRO A 55 -13.62 -1.64 3.42
C PRO A 55 -14.65 -2.73 3.67
N VAL A 56 -14.45 -3.48 4.75
CA VAL A 56 -15.31 -4.59 5.15
C VAL A 56 -15.83 -4.39 6.57
N PRO A 57 -17.01 -4.93 6.93
CA PRO A 57 -17.46 -4.99 8.31
C PRO A 57 -16.47 -5.72 9.22
N ALA A 58 -16.45 -5.36 10.51
CA ALA A 58 -15.51 -5.91 11.48
C ALA A 58 -15.48 -7.45 11.54
N GLY A 59 -16.64 -8.12 11.52
CA GLY A 59 -16.69 -9.59 11.55
C GLY A 59 -16.05 -10.26 10.33
N ILE A 60 -16.11 -9.62 9.15
CA ILE A 60 -15.39 -10.11 7.96
C ILE A 60 -13.89 -9.87 8.13
N PHE A 61 -13.49 -8.70 8.64
CA PHE A 61 -12.09 -8.40 8.90
C PHE A 61 -11.45 -9.40 9.86
N GLU A 62 -12.12 -9.68 10.99
CA GLU A 62 -11.68 -10.66 11.98
C GLU A 62 -11.46 -12.04 11.35
N THR A 63 -12.42 -12.50 10.55
CA THR A 63 -12.37 -13.83 9.91
C THR A 63 -11.28 -13.93 8.84
N GLN A 64 -11.05 -12.88 8.07
CA GLN A 64 -10.14 -12.93 6.90
C GLN A 64 -8.70 -12.52 7.23
N PHE A 65 -8.50 -11.61 8.18
CA PHE A 65 -7.18 -10.99 8.42
C PHE A 65 -6.65 -11.19 9.85
N LEU A 66 -7.50 -11.54 10.83
CA LEU A 66 -7.07 -11.77 12.22
C LEU A 66 -7.13 -13.25 12.66
N ALA A 67 -7.72 -14.14 11.84
CA ALA A 67 -7.77 -15.56 12.16
C ALA A 67 -6.35 -16.16 12.20
N PRO A 68 -5.99 -16.93 13.25
CA PRO A 68 -4.67 -17.52 13.36
C PRO A 68 -4.41 -18.50 12.21
N LEU A 69 -3.18 -18.47 11.67
CA LEU A 69 -2.71 -19.25 10.52
C LEU A 69 -2.69 -20.80 10.72
N HIS A 70 -3.31 -21.33 11.79
CA HIS A 70 -3.23 -22.73 12.21
C HIS A 70 -4.47 -23.57 11.84
N ALA A 71 -5.21 -23.22 10.79
CA ALA A 71 -6.28 -24.05 10.25
C ALA A 71 -5.89 -24.79 8.94
N ILE A 72 -4.64 -24.66 8.49
CA ILE A 72 -4.13 -25.31 7.27
C ILE A 72 -2.79 -25.98 7.57
N VAL A 73 -2.84 -27.10 8.31
CA VAL A 73 -1.87 -28.19 8.21
C VAL A 73 -2.63 -29.51 8.27
#